data_AF-A0AAW0C961-F1
#
_entry.id   AF-A0AAW0C961-F1
#
_cell.length_a   1.000
_cell.length_b   1.000
_cell.length_c   1.000
_cell.angle_alpha   90.00
_cell.angle_beta   90.00
_cell.angle_gamma   90.00
#
_symmetry.space_group_name_H-M   'P 1'
#
loop_
_entity.id
_entity.type
_entity.pdbx_description
1 polymer ?
#
loop_
_entity_poly.entity_id
_entity_poly.type
_entity_poly.pdbx_seq_one_letter_code
_entity_poly.pdbx_strand_id
1 'polypeptide(L)'
;MHRHNPASLALFFLSFLLLEILAETTHVVNVGVEGSFFTPPTLSAGLNDTVLFVFGGDIHSVTQSSFSSPCIRLAGGFDSGFNGRGPNFDQPAPVWALTIVNALRIA
;
A
#
# COMPACT_ATOMS: atom_id res chain seq x y z
N MET A 1 -24.63 -43.97 -27.72
CA MET A 1 -24.33 -42.71 -28.44
C MET A 1 -24.88 -41.54 -27.62
N HIS A 2 -24.08 -40.95 -26.73
CA HIS A 2 -24.48 -39.78 -25.93
C HIS A 2 -24.25 -38.53 -26.78
N ARG A 3 -25.32 -37.84 -27.18
CA ARG A 3 -25.23 -36.53 -27.83
C ARG A 3 -24.95 -35.49 -26.75
N HIS A 4 -23.73 -34.95 -26.72
CA HIS A 4 -23.42 -33.76 -25.93
C HIS A 4 -24.03 -32.53 -26.61
N ASN A 5 -24.80 -31.76 -25.85
CA ASN A 5 -25.43 -30.52 -26.32
C ASN A 5 -24.37 -29.40 -26.34
N PRO A 6 -24.06 -28.78 -27.50
CA PRO A 6 -23.01 -27.77 -27.61
C PRO A 6 -23.26 -26.53 -26.74
N ALA A 7 -24.52 -26.27 -26.36
CA ALA A 7 -24.87 -25.21 -25.42
C ALA A 7 -24.32 -25.45 -24.00
N SER A 8 -24.13 -26.71 -23.61
CA SER A 8 -23.67 -27.07 -22.26
C SER A 8 -22.15 -26.92 -22.09
N LEU A 9 -21.37 -26.91 -23.17
CA LEU A 9 -19.93 -26.62 -23.14
C LEU A 9 -19.65 -25.11 -23.15
N ALA A 10 -20.46 -24.31 -23.85
CA ALA A 10 -20.30 -22.86 -23.91
C ALA A 10 -20.52 -22.17 -22.53
N LEU A 11 -21.42 -22.70 -21.71
CA LEU A 11 -21.72 -22.19 -20.37
C LEU A 11 -20.61 -22.42 -19.33
N PHE A 12 -19.72 -23.40 -19.55
CA PHE A 12 -18.57 -23.67 -18.68
C PHE A 12 -17.36 -22.76 -18.97
N PHE A 13 -17.23 -22.25 -20.19
CA PHE A 13 -16.19 -21.27 -20.53
C PHE A 13 -16.56 -19.84 -20.10
N LEU A 14 -17.85 -19.52 -20.03
CA LEU A 14 -18.33 -18.21 -19.57
C LEU A 14 -18.24 -18.03 -18.04
N SER A 15 -18.12 -19.12 -17.27
CA SER A 15 -18.00 -19.07 -15.80
C SER A 15 -16.55 -18.96 -15.29
N PHE A 16 -15.54 -19.12 -16.15
CA PHE A 16 -14.13 -19.01 -15.80
C PHE A 16 -13.53 -17.61 -16.06
N LEU A 17 -14.34 -16.65 -16.49
CA LEU A 17 -13.94 -15.25 -16.67
C LEU A 17 -14.66 -14.33 -15.67
N LEU A 18 -14.76 -14.76 -14.41
CA LEU A 18 -14.83 -13.80 -13.31
C LEU A 18 -13.39 -13.43 -12.99
N LEU A 19 -12.84 -12.48 -13.74
CA LEU A 19 -11.61 -11.82 -13.35
C LEU A 19 -11.96 -11.05 -12.08
N GLU A 20 -11.57 -11.57 -10.91
CA GLU A 20 -11.59 -10.79 -9.68
C GLU A 20 -10.66 -9.60 -9.90
N ILE A 21 -11.24 -8.46 -10.28
CA ILE A 21 -10.52 -7.19 -10.29
C ILE A 21 -10.25 -6.89 -8.82
N LEU A 22 -9.06 -7.26 -8.36
CA LEU A 22 -8.49 -6.71 -7.13
C LEU A 22 -8.29 -5.22 -7.42
N ALA A 23 -9.23 -4.40 -6.98
CA ALA A 23 -9.11 -2.96 -7.12
C ALA A 23 -7.95 -2.50 -6.23
N GLU A 24 -6.81 -2.18 -6.84
CA GLU A 24 -5.67 -1.56 -6.18
C GLU A 24 -5.95 -0.05 -6.04
N THR A 25 -6.08 0.41 -4.80
CA THR A 25 -6.20 1.83 -4.48
C THR A 25 -4.84 2.38 -4.08
N THR A 26 -4.51 3.58 -4.56
CA THR A 26 -3.36 4.33 -4.09
C THR A 26 -3.80 5.33 -3.02
N HIS A 27 -3.17 5.25 -1.84
CA HIS A 27 -3.34 6.18 -0.73
C HIS A 27 -2.12 7.09 -0.63
N VAL A 28 -2.31 8.39 -0.43
CA VAL A 28 -1.20 9.33 -0.26
C VAL A 28 -1.13 9.77 1.20
N VAL A 29 0.06 9.67 1.79
CA VAL A 29 0.38 10.15 3.14
C VAL A 29 1.51 11.16 3.04
N ASN A 30 1.25 12.40 3.42
CA ASN A 30 2.28 13.42 3.55
C ASN A 30 3.03 13.23 4.88
N VAL A 31 4.35 13.22 4.83
CA VAL A 31 5.24 13.07 5.99
C VAL A 31 5.95 14.39 6.23
N GLY A 32 5.86 14.92 7.45
CA GLY A 32 6.71 16.03 7.86
C GLY A 32 6.18 17.44 7.55
N VAL A 33 5.08 17.57 6.80
CA VAL A 33 4.59 18.88 6.31
C VAL A 33 4.10 19.76 7.46
N GLU A 34 3.42 19.16 8.44
CA GLU A 34 2.85 19.85 9.59
C GLU A 34 3.71 19.68 10.86
N GLY A 35 5.02 19.43 10.71
CA GLY A 35 5.92 18.99 11.78
C GLY A 35 6.12 17.47 11.74
N SER A 36 6.44 16.82 12.86
CA SER A 36 6.71 15.36 12.90
C SER A 36 5.43 14.50 12.86
N PHE A 37 4.55 14.75 11.88
CA PHE A 37 3.27 14.09 11.70
C PHE A 37 3.12 13.45 10.32
N PHE A 38 2.16 12.51 10.25
CA PHE A 38 1.61 11.94 9.04
C PHE A 38 0.25 12.57 8.74
N THR A 39 0.00 12.95 7.48
CA THR A 39 -1.28 13.53 7.04
C THR A 39 -1.80 12.77 5.81
N PRO A 40 -2.89 11.99 5.93
CA PRO A 40 -3.64 11.72 7.15
C PRO A 40 -2.86 10.85 8.16
N PRO A 41 -3.17 10.92 9.46
CA PRO A 41 -2.48 10.13 10.49
C PRO A 41 -2.96 8.67 10.54
N THR A 42 -4.13 8.38 9.95
CA THR A 42 -4.70 7.04 9.83
C THR A 42 -5.41 6.91 8.49
N LEU A 43 -5.41 5.70 7.94
CA LEU A 43 -6.15 5.36 6.72
C LEU A 43 -6.55 3.88 6.77
N SER A 44 -7.51 3.50 5.93
CA SER A 44 -7.87 2.10 5.72
C SER A 44 -7.44 1.68 4.32
N ALA A 45 -6.47 0.76 4.24
CA ALA A 45 -5.99 0.20 2.99
C ALA A 45 -6.28 -1.31 2.93
N GLY A 46 -6.76 -1.77 1.77
CA GLY A 46 -6.99 -3.17 1.46
C GLY A 46 -5.71 -3.90 1.02
N LEU A 47 -5.80 -5.22 0.88
CA LEU A 47 -4.73 -6.00 0.26
C LEU A 47 -4.51 -5.51 -1.18
N ASN A 48 -3.24 -5.43 -1.57
CA ASN A 48 -2.73 -4.91 -2.84
C ASN A 48 -2.86 -3.39 -3.04
N ASP A 49 -3.44 -2.65 -2.09
CA ASP A 49 -3.33 -1.19 -2.12
C ASP A 49 -1.87 -0.75 -1.98
N THR A 50 -1.59 0.44 -2.50
CA THR A 50 -0.28 1.09 -2.36
C THR A 50 -0.41 2.35 -1.51
N VAL A 51 0.39 2.47 -0.45
CA VAL A 51 0.53 3.71 0.33
C VAL A 51 1.78 4.44 -0.15
N LEU A 52 1.61 5.65 -0.69
CA LEU A 52 2.67 6.56 -1.10
C LEU A 52 2.97 7.54 0.03
N PHE A 53 4.14 7.39 0.65
CA PHE A 53 4.66 8.33 1.64
C PHE A 53 5.45 9.42 0.94
N VAL A 54 4.93 10.65 0.96
CA VAL A 54 5.55 11.84 0.34
C VAL A 54 6.24 12.65 1.44
N PHE A 55 7.57 12.70 1.43
CA PHE A 55 8.38 13.37 2.45
C PHE A 55 8.47 14.87 2.15
N GLY A 56 7.46 15.60 2.63
CA GLY A 56 7.31 17.04 2.40
C GLY A 56 8.00 17.95 3.42
N GLY A 57 8.37 17.41 4.59
CA GLY A 57 9.11 18.14 5.64
C GLY A 57 10.63 18.00 5.56
N ASP A 58 11.28 18.27 6.70
CA ASP A 58 12.71 18.02 6.93
C ASP A 58 12.96 16.50 7.04
N ILE A 59 13.75 16.04 8.02
CA ILE A 59 14.23 14.66 8.10
C ILE A 59 13.26 13.80 8.94
N HIS A 60 12.59 12.85 8.28
CA HIS A 60 11.68 11.88 8.88
C HIS A 60 11.92 10.46 8.32
N SER A 61 11.24 9.45 8.88
CA SER A 61 11.29 8.08 8.39
C SER A 61 9.91 7.42 8.51
N VAL A 62 9.69 6.36 7.73
CA VAL A 62 8.54 5.46 7.87
C VAL A 62 9.11 4.07 8.15
N THR A 63 8.74 3.51 9.29
CA THR A 63 9.17 2.18 9.70
C THR A 63 7.94 1.35 10.06
N GLN A 64 7.83 0.17 9.47
CA GLN A 64 6.75 -0.75 9.76
C GLN A 64 6.92 -1.38 11.14
N SER A 65 5.85 -1.36 11.91
CA SER A 65 5.74 -2.03 13.21
C SER A 65 4.57 -3.03 13.21
N SER A 66 4.35 -3.70 14.34
CA SER A 66 3.14 -4.49 14.58
C SER A 66 2.24 -3.78 15.58
N PHE A 67 0.93 -3.95 15.47
CA PHE A 67 -0.01 -3.38 16.45
C PHE A 67 0.29 -3.80 17.91
N SER A 68 0.75 -5.05 18.12
CA SER A 68 1.14 -5.56 19.45
C SER A 68 2.47 -5.02 19.96
N SER A 69 3.31 -4.48 19.08
CA SER A 69 4.64 -3.97 19.42
C SER A 69 4.98 -2.75 18.55
N PRO A 70 4.30 -1.61 18.78
CA PRO A 70 4.34 -0.46 17.86
C PRO A 70 5.65 0.32 17.91
N CYS A 71 6.43 0.16 18.99
CA CYS A 71 7.74 0.79 19.14
C CYS A 71 8.90 -0.08 18.64
N ILE A 72 8.61 -1.27 18.09
CA ILE A 72 9.62 -2.21 17.59
C ILE A 72 9.44 -2.37 16.10
N ARG A 73 10.54 -2.15 15.35
CA ARG A 73 10.58 -2.42 13.92
C ARG A 73 10.28 -3.89 13.64
N LEU A 74 9.38 -4.12 12.69
CA LEU A 74 9.08 -5.47 12.21
C LEU A 74 10.29 -6.03 11.44
N ALA A 75 10.79 -7.20 11.85
CA ALA A 75 11.89 -7.88 11.16
C ALA A 75 11.46 -8.25 9.73
N GLY A 76 12.26 -7.84 8.74
CA GLY A 76 11.90 -7.97 7.32
C GLY A 76 10.76 -7.06 6.85
N GLY A 77 10.28 -6.17 7.72
CA GLY A 77 9.26 -5.18 7.39
C GLY A 77 9.82 -3.97 6.64
N PHE A 78 8.89 -3.17 6.12
CA PHE A 78 9.18 -1.96 5.39
C PHE A 78 9.92 -0.92 6.24
N ASP A 79 10.89 -0.24 5.64
CA ASP A 79 11.60 0.90 6.21
C ASP A 79 12.12 1.78 5.07
N SER A 80 11.76 3.06 5.09
CA SER A 80 12.23 4.03 4.11
C SER A 80 13.66 4.51 4.39
N GLY A 81 14.18 4.29 5.60
CA GLY A 81 15.30 5.07 6.14
C GLY A 81 14.92 6.54 6.36
N PHE A 82 15.91 7.38 6.67
CA PHE A 82 15.71 8.82 6.82
C PHE A 82 15.60 9.52 5.46
N ASN A 83 14.52 10.26 5.28
CA ASN A 83 14.19 10.99 4.06
C ASN A 83 13.68 12.39 4.43
N GLY A 84 13.80 13.32 3.50
CA GLY A 84 13.41 14.70 3.71
C GLY A 84 13.79 15.59 2.56
N ARG A 85 13.23 16.80 2.52
CA ARG A 85 13.66 17.81 1.54
C ARG A 85 15.02 18.42 1.90
N GLY A 86 15.45 18.31 3.16
CA GLY A 86 16.69 18.92 3.64
C GLY A 86 16.68 20.45 3.43
N PRO A 87 17.84 21.11 3.24
CA PRO A 87 17.90 22.56 3.10
C PRO A 87 17.34 23.09 1.76
N ASN A 88 17.06 22.22 0.78
CA ASN A 88 16.72 22.62 -0.59
C ASN A 88 15.31 22.15 -0.98
N PHE A 89 14.31 22.99 -0.73
CA PHE A 89 12.90 22.69 -1.02
C PHE A 89 12.54 22.72 -2.52
N ASP A 90 13.46 23.14 -3.39
CA ASP A 90 13.24 23.28 -4.83
C ASP A 90 13.24 21.95 -5.61
N GLN A 91 13.69 20.86 -4.96
CA GLN A 91 13.68 19.52 -5.56
C GLN A 91 12.34 18.80 -5.26
N PRO A 92 11.92 17.82 -6.10
CA PRO A 92 10.78 16.98 -5.78
C PRO A 92 10.94 16.29 -4.41
N ALA A 93 9.85 16.14 -3.66
CA ALA A 93 9.88 15.39 -2.41
C ALA A 93 10.28 13.93 -2.67
N PRO A 94 11.12 13.32 -1.81
CA PRO A 94 11.29 11.88 -1.80
C PRO A 94 9.94 11.19 -1.60
N VAL A 95 9.70 10.12 -2.37
CA VAL A 95 8.48 9.32 -2.26
C VAL A 95 8.85 7.86 -2.08
N TRP A 96 8.17 7.20 -1.14
CA TRP A 96 8.28 5.77 -0.93
C TRP A 96 6.93 5.08 -1.08
N ALA A 97 6.91 3.93 -1.75
CA ALA A 97 5.72 3.12 -1.94
C ALA A 97 5.75 1.87 -1.05
N LEU A 98 4.68 1.67 -0.29
CA LEU A 98 4.42 0.44 0.47
C LEU A 98 3.19 -0.25 -0.11
N THR A 99 3.37 -1.42 -0.72
CA THR A 99 2.26 -2.29 -1.13
C THR A 99 1.80 -3.15 0.04
N ILE A 100 0.49 -3.19 0.27
CA ILE A 100 -0.13 -3.94 1.36
C ILE A 100 -0.26 -5.41 0.95
N VAL A 101 0.75 -6.21 1.30
CA VAL A 101 0.81 -7.64 0.93
C VAL A 101 0.26 -8.58 2.00
N ASN A 102 -0.05 -8.08 3.20
CA ASN A 102 -0.66 -8.87 4.27
C ASN A 102 -1.64 -8.01 5.07
N ALA A 103 -2.68 -8.65 5.62
CA ALA A 103 -3.70 -8.01 6.44
C ALA A 103 -3.25 -7.83 7.91
N LEU A 104 -1.94 -7.91 8.18
CA LEU A 104 -1.43 -7.57 9.50
C LEU A 104 -1.73 -6.08 9.68
N ARG A 105 -2.48 -5.71 10.71
CA ARG A 105 -2.76 -4.30 10.98
C ARG A 105 -1.43 -3.59 11.21
N ILE A 106 -0.97 -2.87 10.19
CA ILE A 106 0.22 -2.06 10.22
C ILE A 106 -0.11 -0.85 11.09
N ALA A 107 0.66 -0.65 12.14
CA ALA A 107 0.60 0.51 13.01
C ALA A 107 1.81 1.40 12.74
#